data_AF-A0A931UPU2-F1
#
_entry.id   AF-A0A931UPU2-F1
#
_cell.length_a   1.000
_cell.length_b   1.000
_cell.length_c   1.000
_cell.angle_alpha   90.00
_cell.angle_beta   90.00
_cell.angle_gamma   90.00
#
_symmetry.space_group_name_H-M   'P 1'
#
loop_
_entity.id
_entity.type
_entity.pdbx_description
1 polymer ?
#
loop_
_entity_poly.entity_id
_entity_poly.type
_entity_poly.pdbx_seq_one_letter_code
_entity_poly.pdbx_strand_id
1 'polypeptide(L)'
;MTFRAEFGHIICIGCGHDGKGGFSKKALMRESVAREREILEEFWEIAKGEHRDWCYVTFNGLSFDLPYILKRSLYLGVPPTTTLPLRRYAPGEHFDVMQVLANWDRRDAIRLDVVAELFGMEKRPKGIDGSEVYRLWTEGRRAEIEEYCLNDVQLIYDIYQRVRPYFG
;
A
#
# COMPACT_ATOMS: atom_id res chain seq x y z
N MET A 1 2.05 3.61 18.07
CA MET A 1 2.02 5.05 17.67
C MET A 1 0.98 5.19 16.57
N THR A 2 0.05 6.13 16.69
CA THR A 2 -0.99 6.34 15.66
C THR A 2 -0.46 7.32 14.62
N PHE A 3 -0.28 6.87 13.37
CA PHE A 3 0.06 7.76 12.27
C PHE A 3 -1.15 8.64 11.93
N ARG A 4 -0.94 9.96 11.97
CA ARG A 4 -1.97 10.98 11.77
C ARG A 4 -1.61 11.82 10.56
N ALA A 5 -2.44 11.78 9.52
CA ALA A 5 -2.22 12.51 8.27
C ALA A 5 -2.13 14.03 8.48
N GLU A 6 -2.70 14.53 9.57
CA GLU A 6 -2.67 15.92 10.01
C GLU A 6 -1.24 16.38 10.35
N PHE A 7 -0.35 15.47 10.78
CA PHE A 7 0.98 15.80 11.30
C PHE A 7 2.13 15.05 10.58
N GLY A 8 1.82 14.32 9.52
CA GLY A 8 2.81 13.53 8.77
C GLY A 8 2.79 13.82 7.28
N HIS A 9 3.75 13.25 6.58
CA HIS A 9 3.91 13.34 5.13
C HIS A 9 3.97 11.94 4.53
N ILE A 10 3.43 11.77 3.33
CA ILE A 10 3.73 10.64 2.47
C ILE A 10 5.10 10.89 1.84
N ILE A 11 6.04 9.98 2.10
CA ILE A 11 7.40 10.04 1.54
C ILE A 11 7.62 8.98 0.45
N CYS A 12 6.83 7.90 0.46
CA CYS A 12 6.91 6.80 -0.48
C CYS A 12 5.53 6.16 -0.65
N ILE A 13 5.14 5.83 -1.88
CA ILE A 13 4.04 4.91 -2.16
C ILE A 13 4.57 3.80 -3.06
N GLY A 14 4.46 2.54 -2.62
CA GLY A 14 4.69 1.39 -3.48
C GLY A 14 3.41 1.02 -4.23
N CYS A 15 3.48 0.87 -5.55
CA CYS A 15 2.37 0.41 -6.38
C CYS A 15 2.81 -0.79 -7.24
N GLY A 16 1.90 -1.70 -7.56
CA GLY A 16 2.15 -2.78 -8.52
C GLY A 16 0.86 -3.24 -9.22
N HIS A 17 1.00 -3.83 -10.40
CA HIS A 17 -0.12 -4.35 -11.20
C HIS A 17 0.31 -5.53 -12.08
N ASP A 18 -0.62 -6.47 -12.32
CA ASP A 18 -0.42 -7.70 -13.10
C ASP A 18 -1.16 -7.69 -14.44
N GLY A 19 -1.18 -6.53 -15.11
CA GLY A 19 -1.76 -6.36 -16.45
C GLY A 19 -1.16 -7.29 -17.52
N LYS A 20 -1.40 -6.99 -18.81
CA LYS A 20 -1.10 -7.92 -19.92
C LYS A 20 0.38 -8.34 -20.10
N GLY A 21 1.32 -7.75 -19.35
CA GLY A 21 2.76 -8.05 -19.40
C GLY A 21 3.30 -8.78 -18.16
N GLY A 22 2.44 -9.25 -17.26
CA GLY A 22 2.86 -9.81 -15.97
C GLY A 22 2.95 -8.76 -14.85
N PHE A 23 3.37 -9.19 -13.66
CA PHE A 23 3.45 -8.32 -12.49
C PHE A 23 4.63 -7.36 -12.57
N SER A 24 4.35 -6.06 -12.46
CA SER A 24 5.34 -5.00 -12.32
C SER A 24 5.04 -4.15 -11.09
N LYS A 25 6.09 -3.52 -10.54
CA LYS A 25 5.98 -2.66 -9.36
C LYS A 25 6.90 -1.45 -9.46
N LYS A 26 6.50 -0.33 -8.87
CA LYS A 26 7.29 0.90 -8.77
C LYS A 26 7.05 1.62 -7.45
N ALA A 27 8.08 2.31 -6.97
CA ALA A 27 8.01 3.20 -5.82
C ALA A 27 7.86 4.64 -6.29
N LEU A 28 6.98 5.38 -5.65
CA LEU A 28 6.76 6.81 -5.84
C LEU A 28 7.40 7.55 -4.66
N MET A 29 8.62 8.01 -4.84
CA MET A 29 9.34 8.80 -3.85
C MET A 29 9.85 10.10 -4.49
N ARG A 30 10.03 11.12 -3.66
CA ARG A 30 10.70 12.37 -4.01
C ARG A 30 11.79 12.66 -2.99
N GLU A 31 12.70 13.54 -3.33
CA GLU A 31 13.86 13.91 -2.52
C GLU A 31 13.50 14.67 -1.24
N SER A 32 12.29 15.25 -1.16
CA SER A 32 11.82 15.99 0.00
C SER A 32 10.31 15.94 0.17
N VAL A 33 9.85 16.17 1.41
CA VAL A 33 8.42 16.27 1.74
C VAL A 33 7.73 17.46 1.07
N ALA A 34 8.48 18.48 0.63
CA ALA A 34 7.92 19.60 -0.13
C ALA A 34 7.34 19.17 -1.48
N ARG A 35 7.77 18.01 -2.00
CA ARG A 35 7.30 17.42 -3.26
C ARG A 35 6.30 16.28 -3.06
N GLU A 36 5.76 16.11 -1.85
CA GLU A 36 4.70 15.13 -1.57
C GLU A 36 3.51 15.27 -2.54
N ARG A 37 3.20 16.50 -2.95
CA ARG A 37 2.15 16.78 -3.94
C ARG A 37 2.32 15.96 -5.22
N GLU A 38 3.54 15.84 -5.72
CA GLU A 38 3.83 15.12 -6.97
C GLU A 38 3.68 13.60 -6.80
N ILE A 39 3.98 13.06 -5.62
CA ILE A 39 3.76 11.65 -5.29
C ILE A 39 2.27 11.33 -5.38
N LEU A 40 1.43 12.23 -4.85
CA LEU A 40 -0.02 12.07 -4.86
C LEU A 40 -0.60 12.22 -6.27
N GLU A 41 -0.16 13.23 -7.04
CA GLU A 41 -0.58 13.41 -8.43
C GLU A 41 -0.24 12.16 -9.27
N GLU A 42 0.96 11.62 -9.12
CA GLU A 42 1.37 10.40 -9.82
C GLU A 42 0.60 9.16 -9.34
N PHE A 43 0.35 9.03 -8.03
CA PHE A 43 -0.49 7.96 -7.49
C PHE A 43 -1.89 7.97 -8.10
N TRP A 44 -2.53 9.13 -8.19
CA TRP A 44 -3.87 9.24 -8.72
C TRP A 44 -3.93 8.85 -10.21
N GLU A 45 -2.97 9.26 -11.02
CA GLU A 45 -2.89 8.81 -12.42
C GLU A 45 -2.73 7.28 -12.55
N ILE A 46 -1.95 6.65 -11.67
CA ILE A 46 -1.83 5.18 -11.64
C ILE A 46 -3.13 4.52 -11.19
N ALA A 47 -3.73 5.02 -10.09
CA ALA A 47 -4.94 4.47 -9.52
C ALA A 47 -6.11 4.52 -10.51
N LYS A 48 -6.17 5.56 -11.34
CA LYS A 48 -7.15 5.67 -12.43
C LYS A 48 -7.10 4.48 -13.38
N GLY A 49 -5.89 3.94 -13.62
CA GLY A 49 -5.65 2.81 -14.51
C GLY A 49 -6.01 3.09 -15.97
N GLU A 50 -5.62 2.18 -16.85
CA GLU A 50 -6.02 2.21 -18.27
C GLU A 50 -7.32 1.43 -18.53
N HIS A 51 -7.77 0.61 -17.57
CA HIS A 51 -8.96 -0.24 -17.68
C HIS A 51 -9.85 -0.08 -16.44
N ARG A 52 -11.17 -0.08 -16.63
CA ARG A 52 -12.16 0.19 -15.56
C ARG A 52 -12.39 -0.99 -14.59
N ASP A 53 -11.79 -2.15 -14.84
CA ASP A 53 -12.12 -3.41 -14.16
C ASP A 53 -11.01 -3.91 -13.22
N TRP A 54 -10.19 -3.01 -12.67
CA TRP A 54 -9.12 -3.39 -11.75
C TRP A 54 -9.69 -3.71 -10.36
N CYS A 55 -9.28 -4.84 -9.79
CA CYS A 55 -9.44 -5.10 -8.37
C CYS A 55 -8.28 -4.45 -7.62
N TYR A 56 -8.59 -3.53 -6.69
CA TYR A 56 -7.56 -2.93 -5.84
C TYR A 56 -7.15 -3.93 -4.76
N VAL A 57 -5.85 -4.06 -4.50
CA VAL A 57 -5.33 -4.98 -3.49
C VAL A 57 -4.45 -4.22 -2.52
N THR A 58 -4.71 -4.36 -1.23
CA THR A 58 -3.92 -3.73 -0.16
C THR A 58 -3.77 -4.66 1.03
N PHE A 59 -2.92 -4.29 1.99
CA PHE A 59 -2.87 -4.94 3.30
C PHE A 59 -3.18 -3.92 4.38
N ASN A 60 -4.40 -3.98 4.92
CA ASN A 60 -4.97 -2.98 5.83
C ASN A 60 -5.18 -1.58 5.21
N GLY A 61 -5.24 -1.49 3.88
CA GLY A 61 -5.38 -0.21 3.18
C GLY A 61 -6.71 0.49 3.37
N LEU A 62 -7.79 -0.25 3.67
CA LEU A 62 -9.08 0.37 3.99
C LEU A 62 -9.06 1.12 5.33
N SER A 63 -8.22 0.68 6.27
CA SER A 63 -8.11 1.31 7.60
C SER A 63 -6.91 2.24 7.74
N PHE A 64 -5.98 2.22 6.78
CA PHE A 64 -4.75 3.03 6.84
C PHE A 64 -4.44 3.74 5.53
N ASP A 65 -3.93 3.03 4.51
CA ASP A 65 -3.31 3.63 3.32
C ASP A 65 -4.26 4.59 2.57
N LEU A 66 -5.46 4.13 2.18
CA LEU A 66 -6.37 4.92 1.37
C LEU A 66 -6.94 6.13 2.13
N PRO A 67 -7.39 6.00 3.41
CA PRO A 67 -7.75 7.16 4.21
C PRO A 67 -6.60 8.17 4.38
N TYR A 68 -5.36 7.69 4.53
CA TYR A 68 -4.19 8.57 4.67
C TYR A 68 -3.92 9.34 3.37
N ILE A 69 -3.90 8.65 2.23
CA ILE A 69 -3.73 9.23 0.90
C ILE A 69 -4.82 10.27 0.60
N LEU A 70 -6.09 9.95 0.87
CA LEU A 70 -7.22 10.87 0.67
C LEU A 70 -7.08 12.14 1.52
N LYS A 71 -6.73 12.00 2.81
CA LYS A 71 -6.51 13.17 3.68
C LYS A 71 -5.34 14.03 3.22
N ARG A 72 -4.20 13.43 2.85
CA ARG A 72 -3.05 14.19 2.36
C ARG A 72 -3.34 14.87 1.02
N SER A 73 -4.09 14.20 0.14
CA SER A 73 -4.61 14.77 -1.11
C SER A 73 -5.50 15.99 -0.85
N LEU A 74 -6.42 15.88 0.12
CA LEU A 74 -7.26 16.99 0.55
C LEU A 74 -6.43 18.16 1.08
N TYR A 75 -5.47 17.91 1.98
CA TYR A 75 -4.66 18.97 2.60
C TYR A 75 -3.74 19.69 1.61
N LEU A 76 -3.27 19.00 0.57
CA LEU A 76 -2.38 19.57 -0.46
C LEU A 76 -3.12 20.05 -1.71
N GLY A 77 -4.45 19.97 -1.75
CA GLY A 77 -5.25 20.39 -2.91
C GLY A 77 -4.98 19.57 -4.17
N VAL A 78 -4.83 18.25 -4.02
CA VAL A 78 -4.69 17.28 -5.10
C VAL A 78 -6.00 16.50 -5.23
N PRO A 79 -6.87 16.79 -6.21
CA PRO A 79 -8.12 16.07 -6.36
C PRO A 79 -7.89 14.64 -6.88
N PRO A 80 -8.63 13.63 -6.38
CA PRO A 80 -8.62 12.29 -6.95
C PRO A 80 -9.02 12.26 -8.43
N THR A 81 -8.28 11.54 -9.25
CA THR A 81 -8.58 11.37 -10.70
C THR A 81 -9.51 10.18 -10.95
N THR A 82 -9.73 9.34 -9.94
CA THR A 82 -10.66 8.21 -9.92
C THR A 82 -11.29 8.06 -8.54
N THR A 83 -12.39 7.32 -8.47
CA THR A 83 -13.01 6.95 -7.19
C THR A 83 -12.38 5.65 -6.69
N LEU A 84 -11.87 5.67 -5.45
CA LEU A 84 -11.38 4.45 -4.81
C LEU A 84 -12.53 3.63 -4.23
N PRO A 85 -12.51 2.30 -4.36
CA PRO A 85 -13.45 1.41 -3.69
C PRO A 85 -13.12 1.33 -2.18
N LEU A 86 -13.78 2.19 -1.39
CA LEU A 86 -13.60 2.26 0.07
C LEU A 86 -14.63 1.41 0.86
N ARG A 87 -15.54 0.74 0.14
CA ARG A 87 -16.62 -0.04 0.76
C ARG A 87 -16.06 -1.29 1.43
N ARG A 88 -16.41 -1.52 2.70
CA ARG A 88 -16.13 -2.78 3.40
C ARG A 88 -17.02 -3.91 2.87
N TYR A 89 -16.57 -5.16 3.06
CA TYR A 89 -17.29 -6.37 2.63
C TYR A 89 -17.51 -6.46 1.11
N ALA A 90 -16.63 -5.83 0.32
CA ALA A 90 -16.70 -5.80 -1.15
C ALA A 90 -15.36 -6.24 -1.79
N PRO A 91 -14.90 -7.49 -1.55
CA PRO A 91 -13.59 -7.96 -2.00
C PRO A 91 -13.41 -7.99 -3.53
N GLY A 92 -14.51 -7.94 -4.30
CA GLY A 92 -14.46 -7.88 -5.76
C GLY A 92 -13.94 -6.56 -6.32
N GLU A 93 -14.19 -5.44 -5.64
CA GLU A 93 -13.66 -4.12 -6.04
C GLU A 93 -12.35 -3.80 -5.32
N HIS A 94 -12.28 -4.14 -4.02
CA HIS A 94 -11.09 -3.94 -3.19
C HIS A 94 -10.86 -5.13 -2.27
N PHE A 95 -9.83 -5.90 -2.57
CA PHE A 95 -9.34 -6.96 -1.72
C PHE A 95 -8.32 -6.43 -0.70
N ASP A 96 -8.80 -6.00 0.47
CA ASP A 96 -7.91 -5.73 1.63
C ASP A 96 -7.56 -7.06 2.31
N VAL A 97 -6.36 -7.56 2.05
CA VAL A 97 -5.88 -8.89 2.47
C VAL A 97 -6.02 -9.09 3.98
N MET A 98 -5.65 -8.09 4.79
CA MET A 98 -5.71 -8.21 6.25
C MET A 98 -7.15 -8.30 6.72
N GLN A 99 -8.04 -7.47 6.17
CA GLN A 99 -9.46 -7.46 6.55
C GLN A 99 -10.15 -8.76 6.13
N VAL A 100 -9.85 -9.28 4.94
CA VAL A 100 -10.41 -10.54 4.46
C VAL A 100 -9.97 -11.71 5.33
N LEU A 101 -8.67 -11.84 5.62
CA LEU A 101 -8.15 -12.92 6.48
C LEU A 101 -8.67 -12.85 7.91
N ALA A 102 -8.86 -11.64 8.44
CA ALA A 102 -9.42 -11.41 9.77
C ALA A 102 -10.95 -11.51 9.81
N ASN A 103 -11.61 -11.89 8.70
CA ASN A 103 -13.07 -11.87 8.54
C ASN A 103 -13.70 -10.55 9.04
N TRP A 104 -13.03 -9.44 8.73
CA TRP A 104 -13.42 -8.08 9.10
C TRP A 104 -13.50 -7.81 10.61
N ASP A 105 -12.99 -8.70 11.45
CA ASP A 105 -12.82 -8.50 12.89
C ASP A 105 -11.39 -8.04 13.19
N ARG A 106 -11.26 -6.81 13.70
CA ARG A 106 -9.96 -6.24 14.04
C ARG A 106 -9.21 -7.05 15.11
N ARG A 107 -9.91 -7.85 15.92
CA ARG A 107 -9.28 -8.71 16.95
C ARG A 107 -8.45 -9.83 16.33
N ASP A 108 -8.80 -10.26 15.12
CA ASP A 108 -8.11 -11.30 14.37
C ASP A 108 -7.14 -10.71 13.33
N ALA A 109 -6.85 -9.40 13.42
CA ALA A 109 -5.88 -8.75 12.56
C ALA A 109 -4.48 -9.35 12.73
N ILE A 110 -3.90 -9.77 11.61
CA ILE A 110 -2.59 -10.41 11.55
C ILE A 110 -1.60 -9.50 10.81
N ARG A 111 -0.31 -9.59 11.16
CA ARG A 111 0.73 -8.79 10.50
C ARG A 111 1.16 -9.44 9.17
N LEU A 112 1.55 -8.60 8.20
CA LEU A 112 1.97 -9.03 6.87
C LEU A 112 3.15 -10.02 6.91
N ASP A 113 4.14 -9.77 7.77
CA ASP A 113 5.30 -10.64 7.97
C ASP A 113 4.94 -12.04 8.51
N VAL A 114 3.93 -12.12 9.37
CA VAL A 114 3.42 -13.39 9.90
C VAL A 114 2.66 -14.16 8.81
N VAL A 115 1.81 -13.49 8.02
CA VAL A 115 1.09 -14.15 6.91
C VAL A 115 2.08 -14.71 5.88
N ALA A 116 3.10 -13.94 5.51
CA ALA A 116 4.15 -14.38 4.59
C ALA A 116 4.88 -15.63 5.11
N GLU A 117 5.23 -15.65 6.40
CA GLU A 117 5.87 -16.81 7.05
C GLU A 117 5.00 -18.06 7.03
N LEU A 118 3.69 -17.93 7.32
CA LEU A 118 2.75 -19.05 7.28
C LEU A 118 2.63 -19.67 5.88
N PHE A 119 2.89 -18.89 4.83
CA PHE A 119 2.93 -19.38 3.45
C PHE A 119 4.31 -19.78 2.95
N GLY A 120 5.34 -19.77 3.81
CA GLY A 120 6.71 -20.12 3.44
C GLY A 120 7.35 -19.15 2.46
N MET A 121 6.85 -17.91 2.39
CA MET A 121 7.40 -16.86 1.53
C MET A 121 8.62 -16.23 2.19
N GLU A 122 9.65 -15.92 1.40
CA GLU A 122 10.84 -15.25 1.93
C GLU A 122 10.46 -13.90 2.54
N LYS A 123 10.89 -13.69 3.80
CA LYS A 123 10.68 -12.43 4.50
C LYS A 123 11.53 -11.33 3.85
N ARG A 124 11.13 -10.09 4.13
CA ARG A 124 11.93 -8.87 3.92
C ARG A 124 13.40 -9.09 4.35
N PRO A 125 14.37 -8.38 3.75
CA PRO A 125 15.70 -8.25 4.35
C PRO A 125 15.56 -7.89 5.83
N LYS A 126 16.21 -8.65 6.72
CA LYS A 126 16.08 -8.43 8.17
C LYS A 126 16.56 -7.02 8.52
N GLY A 127 15.73 -6.24 9.22
CA GLY A 127 16.17 -5.01 9.90
C GLY A 127 15.42 -3.73 9.57
N ILE A 128 14.48 -3.72 8.63
CA ILE A 128 13.63 -2.55 8.37
C ILE A 128 12.16 -2.92 8.64
N ASP A 129 11.57 -2.26 9.63
CA ASP A 129 10.12 -2.24 9.84
C ASP A 129 9.59 -0.80 9.69
N GLY A 130 8.27 -0.64 9.75
CA GLY A 130 7.63 0.67 9.58
C GLY A 130 8.07 1.74 10.60
N SER A 131 8.65 1.35 11.75
CA SER A 131 9.18 2.29 12.74
C SER A 131 10.54 2.86 12.34
N GLU A 132 11.30 2.14 11.52
CA GLU A 132 12.63 2.56 11.04
C GLU A 132 12.55 3.57 9.88
N VAL A 133 11.40 3.67 9.22
CA VAL A 133 11.21 4.52 8.02
C VAL A 133 11.57 5.98 8.30
N TYR A 134 11.18 6.54 9.45
CA TYR A 134 11.52 7.91 9.82
C TYR A 134 13.04 8.10 9.97
N ARG A 135 13.71 7.16 10.66
CA ARG A 135 15.16 7.17 10.83
C ARG A 135 15.87 7.12 9.48
N LEU A 136 15.52 6.15 8.63
CA LEU A 136 16.10 6.01 7.29
C LEU A 136 15.90 7.28 6.45
N TRP A 137 14.74 7.92 6.55
CA TRP A 137 14.46 9.15 5.82
C TRP A 137 15.37 10.30 6.27
N THR A 138 15.59 10.44 7.59
CA THR A 138 16.48 11.46 8.16
C THR A 138 17.96 11.18 7.89
N GLU A 139 18.36 9.90 7.85
CA GLU A 139 19.72 9.45 7.48
C GLU A 139 19.98 9.54 5.97
N GLY A 140 18.95 9.81 5.19
CA GLY A 140 19.01 9.94 3.76
C GLY A 140 19.10 8.66 2.95
N ARG A 141 18.70 7.55 3.57
CA ARG A 141 18.72 6.19 3.03
C ARG A 141 17.45 5.88 2.24
N ARG A 142 17.25 6.62 1.14
CA ARG A 142 16.00 6.59 0.34
C ARG A 142 15.83 5.26 -0.39
N ALA A 143 16.90 4.74 -0.97
CA ALA A 143 16.90 3.45 -1.68
C ALA A 143 16.37 2.30 -0.80
N GLU A 144 16.68 2.31 0.49
CA GLU A 144 16.22 1.28 1.42
C GLU A 144 14.73 1.41 1.76
N ILE A 145 14.21 2.64 1.77
CA ILE A 145 12.76 2.87 1.94
C ILE A 145 12.02 2.42 0.68
N GLU A 146 12.55 2.71 -0.51
CA GLU A 146 11.98 2.24 -1.77
C GLU A 146 11.98 0.71 -1.85
N GLU A 147 13.11 0.08 -1.55
CA GLU A 147 13.23 -1.38 -1.51
C GLU A 147 12.25 -2.00 -0.49
N TYR A 148 12.15 -1.40 0.70
CA TYR A 148 11.16 -1.81 1.70
C TYR A 148 9.72 -1.74 1.17
N CYS A 149 9.31 -0.60 0.58
CA CYS A 149 7.98 -0.45 0.00
C CYS A 149 7.72 -1.44 -1.14
N LEU A 150 8.70 -1.68 -2.00
CA LEU A 150 8.57 -2.61 -3.14
C LEU A 150 8.55 -4.08 -2.71
N ASN A 151 9.22 -4.43 -1.62
CA ASN A 151 9.12 -5.76 -1.03
C ASN A 151 7.74 -5.99 -0.42
N ASP A 152 7.14 -4.98 0.21
CA ASP A 152 5.76 -5.08 0.72
C ASP A 152 4.76 -5.25 -0.42
N VAL A 153 4.88 -4.47 -1.50
CA VAL A 153 4.04 -4.64 -2.70
C VAL A 153 4.12 -6.06 -3.27
N GLN A 154 5.32 -6.64 -3.33
CA GLN A 154 5.51 -8.02 -3.81
C GLN A 154 4.85 -9.04 -2.89
N LEU A 155 5.10 -8.95 -1.58
CA LEU A 155 4.52 -9.87 -0.60
C LEU A 155 3.00 -9.81 -0.60
N ILE A 156 2.43 -8.60 -0.65
CA ILE A 156 0.97 -8.41 -0.71
C ILE A 156 0.41 -9.07 -1.97
N TYR A 157 1.06 -8.88 -3.12
CA TYR A 157 0.66 -9.53 -4.36
C TYR A 157 0.73 -11.05 -4.27
N ASP A 158 1.85 -11.63 -3.80
CA ASP A 158 2.02 -13.08 -3.71
C ASP A 158 1.03 -13.71 -2.73
N ILE A 159 0.78 -13.05 -1.59
CA ILE A 159 -0.26 -13.44 -0.64
C ILE A 159 -1.64 -13.38 -1.30
N TYR A 160 -1.96 -12.29 -1.99
CA TYR A 160 -3.23 -12.14 -2.69
C TYR A 160 -3.45 -13.27 -3.70
N GLN A 161 -2.46 -13.60 -4.52
CA GLN A 161 -2.54 -14.69 -5.49
C GLN A 161 -2.83 -16.04 -4.80
N ARG A 162 -2.25 -16.26 -3.60
CA ARG A 162 -2.48 -17.46 -2.79
C ARG A 162 -3.88 -17.51 -2.18
N VAL A 163 -4.42 -16.39 -1.70
CA VAL A 163 -5.67 -16.36 -0.94
C VAL A 163 -6.91 -16.12 -1.81
N ARG A 164 -6.80 -15.41 -2.94
CA ARG A 164 -7.96 -15.06 -3.78
C ARG A 164 -8.84 -16.25 -4.20
N PRO A 165 -8.34 -17.49 -4.45
CA PRO A 165 -9.22 -18.60 -4.82
C PRO A 165 -10.15 -19.07 -3.68
N TYR A 166 -9.88 -18.66 -2.43
CA TYR A 166 -10.65 -19.04 -1.25
C TYR A 166 -11.67 -17.98 -0.83
N PHE A 167 -11.56 -16.75 -1.35
CA PHE A 167 -12.33 -15.58 -0.91
C PHE A 167 -12.91 -14.74 -2.08
N GLY A 168 -12.72 -15.20 -3.32
CA GLY A 168 -13.23 -14.60 -4.55
C GLY A 168 -14.56 -15.19 -5.00
#